data_AF-A0A816GDN9-F1
#
_entry.id   AF-A0A816GDN9-F1
#
_cell.length_a   1.000
_cell.length_b   1.000
_cell.length_c   1.000
_cell.angle_alpha   90.00
_cell.angle_beta   90.00
_cell.angle_gamma   90.00
#
_symmetry.space_group_name_H-M   'P 1'
#
loop_
_entity.id
_entity.type
_entity.pdbx_description
1 polymer ?
#
loop_
_entity_poly.entity_id
_entity_poly.type
_entity_poly.pdbx_seq_one_letter_code
_entity_poly.pdbx_strand_id
1 'polypeptide(L)'
;MMIGYEIIPTSDRISPVFRFKNLHHLDVHLPFDENLILIAPELDQLISLQVSTHRLDYEFDAQKQLQALLNRAPHLTSLIFKYWSLPWSEQKPPYDCFNKSIRQLGLQDIDQEYNSRDCMQLCHSSIGKQCQVLAIAVENRHNILELIEGMSNLRTLNVVCRDDIWRMKNENKISSSSNDELIDWLQQSLSSICTIIRHDELIKDSKQNCFQPIHLWF
;
A
#
# COMPACT_ATOMS: atom_id res chain seq x y z
N MET A 1 -18.07 10.80 3.40
CA MET A 1 -19.05 10.05 4.22
C MET A 1 -18.70 8.57 4.10
N MET A 2 -17.99 8.00 5.08
CA MET A 2 -17.78 6.55 5.15
C MET A 2 -19.09 5.93 5.65
N ILE A 3 -19.67 5.00 4.90
CA ILE A 3 -20.79 4.20 5.39
C ILE A 3 -20.18 2.91 5.92
N GLY A 4 -20.07 2.80 7.24
CA GLY A 4 -19.76 1.53 7.90
C GLY A 4 -21.01 0.66 7.92
N TYR A 5 -20.90 -0.58 7.45
CA TYR A 5 -21.97 -1.58 7.55
C TYR A 5 -21.56 -2.61 8.59
N GLU A 6 -22.36 -2.78 9.64
CA GLU A 6 -22.25 -3.88 10.59
C GLU A 6 -23.26 -4.96 10.18
N ILE A 7 -22.76 -6.15 9.81
CA ILE A 7 -23.59 -7.26 9.35
C ILE A 7 -23.75 -8.23 10.54
N ILE A 8 -24.96 -8.30 11.10
CA ILE A 8 -25.30 -9.23 12.19
C ILE A 8 -26.00 -10.45 11.55
N PRO A 9 -25.47 -11.68 11.68
CA PRO A 9 -26.12 -12.87 11.13
C PRO A 9 -27.35 -13.25 11.97
N THR A 10 -28.51 -13.36 11.34
CA THR A 10 -29.70 -13.98 11.94
C THR A 10 -29.87 -15.40 11.41
N SER A 11 -29.93 -16.39 12.29
CA SER A 11 -30.18 -17.78 11.95
C SER A 11 -31.54 -17.94 11.23
N ASP A 12 -31.53 -18.68 10.11
CA ASP A 12 -32.69 -19.30 9.45
C ASP A 12 -33.40 -18.62 8.27
N ARG A 13 -32.81 -17.63 7.56
CA ARG A 13 -33.42 -17.18 6.28
C ARG A 13 -32.39 -16.93 5.18
N ILE A 14 -32.78 -17.34 3.96
CA ILE A 14 -32.17 -17.04 2.65
C ILE A 14 -31.40 -15.72 2.75
N SER A 15 -30.07 -15.81 2.78
CA SER A 15 -29.22 -14.63 2.93
C SER A 15 -29.54 -13.66 1.78
N PRO A 16 -30.06 -12.46 2.07
CA PRO A 16 -30.38 -11.52 1.01
C PRO A 16 -29.09 -11.18 0.26
N VAL A 17 -29.13 -11.31 -1.07
CA VAL A 17 -28.03 -10.90 -1.93
C VAL A 17 -27.97 -9.37 -1.88
N PHE A 18 -26.96 -8.83 -1.20
CA PHE A 18 -26.76 -7.40 -1.11
C PHE A 18 -26.03 -6.92 -2.37
N ARG A 19 -26.65 -6.00 -3.11
CA ARG A 19 -25.99 -5.34 -4.25
C ARG A 19 -25.51 -3.97 -3.82
N PHE A 20 -24.20 -3.81 -3.73
CA PHE A 20 -23.57 -2.55 -3.39
C PHE A 20 -23.31 -1.70 -4.63
N LYS A 21 -24.40 -1.23 -5.27
CA LYS A 21 -24.33 -0.53 -6.57
C LYS A 21 -23.46 0.74 -6.59
N ASN A 22 -23.16 1.33 -5.43
CA ASN A 22 -22.40 2.58 -5.31
C ASN A 22 -21.16 2.44 -4.40
N LEU A 23 -20.69 1.21 -4.17
CA LEU A 23 -19.52 0.97 -3.35
C LEU A 23 -18.25 1.12 -4.18
N HIS A 24 -17.62 2.29 -4.08
CA HIS A 24 -16.39 2.62 -4.78
C HIS A 24 -15.13 2.36 -3.95
N HIS A 25 -15.26 2.39 -2.62
CA HIS A 25 -14.18 2.20 -1.67
C HIS A 25 -14.60 1.17 -0.63
N LEU A 26 -13.74 0.21 -0.38
CA LEU A 26 -13.97 -0.84 0.60
C LEU A 26 -12.73 -0.99 1.47
N ASP A 27 -12.93 -1.08 2.78
CA ASP A 27 -11.91 -1.41 3.76
C ASP A 27 -12.26 -2.77 4.36
N VAL A 28 -11.34 -3.73 4.31
CA VAL A 28 -11.56 -5.09 4.80
C VAL A 28 -10.45 -5.54 5.74
N HIS A 29 -10.84 -6.29 6.75
CA HIS A 29 -9.93 -7.03 7.60
C HIS A 29 -9.93 -8.50 7.16
N LEU A 30 -8.76 -9.07 6.93
CA LEU A 30 -8.57 -10.46 6.56
C LEU A 30 -8.04 -11.30 7.72
N PRO A 31 -8.41 -12.59 7.79
CA PRO A 31 -9.52 -13.19 7.03
C PRO A 31 -10.88 -12.65 7.54
N PHE A 32 -11.89 -12.60 6.66
CA PHE A 32 -13.28 -12.31 7.02
C PHE A 32 -14.17 -13.55 6.86
N ASP A 33 -15.43 -13.47 7.30
CA ASP A 33 -16.42 -14.53 7.13
C ASP A 33 -16.72 -14.80 5.64
N GLU A 34 -16.54 -16.04 5.17
CA GLU A 34 -16.76 -16.43 3.77
C GLU A 34 -18.16 -16.08 3.23
N ASN A 35 -19.15 -15.93 4.12
CA ASN A 35 -20.48 -15.44 3.75
C ASN A 35 -20.44 -14.03 3.16
N LEU A 36 -19.46 -13.18 3.51
CA LEU A 36 -19.28 -11.84 2.93
C LEU A 36 -19.11 -11.92 1.40
N ILE A 37 -18.32 -12.89 0.94
CA ILE A 37 -18.16 -13.19 -0.48
C ILE A 37 -19.51 -13.64 -1.04
N LEU A 38 -20.26 -14.51 -0.37
CA LEU A 38 -21.56 -14.97 -0.90
C LEU A 38 -22.59 -13.84 -1.06
N ILE A 39 -22.61 -12.89 -0.13
CA ILE A 39 -23.60 -11.79 -0.13
C ILE A 39 -23.23 -10.62 -1.01
N ALA A 40 -21.95 -10.45 -1.37
CA ALA A 40 -21.44 -9.39 -2.26
C ALA A 40 -20.90 -10.00 -3.57
N PRO A 41 -21.77 -10.45 -4.50
CA PRO A 41 -21.35 -11.18 -5.69
C PRO A 41 -20.59 -10.31 -6.70
N GLU A 42 -20.91 -9.01 -6.78
CA GLU A 42 -20.39 -8.08 -7.78
C GLU A 42 -19.86 -6.82 -7.09
N LEU A 43 -18.58 -6.52 -7.32
CA LEU A 43 -17.89 -5.32 -6.85
C LEU A 43 -17.43 -4.48 -8.06
N ASP A 44 -18.23 -4.46 -9.12
CA ASP A 44 -17.87 -3.83 -10.40
C ASP A 44 -17.61 -2.32 -10.28
N GLN A 45 -18.22 -1.65 -9.30
CA GLN A 45 -18.01 -0.23 -9.07
C GLN A 45 -16.84 0.06 -8.11
N LEU A 46 -16.21 -0.98 -7.56
CA LEU A 46 -15.12 -0.84 -6.60
C LEU A 46 -13.86 -0.38 -7.34
N ILE A 47 -13.35 0.78 -6.94
CA ILE A 47 -12.18 1.44 -7.52
C ILE A 47 -10.99 1.33 -6.55
N SER A 48 -11.24 1.31 -5.24
CA SER A 48 -10.21 1.25 -4.22
C SER A 48 -10.54 0.23 -3.14
N LEU A 49 -9.54 -0.57 -2.78
CA LEU A 49 -9.62 -1.59 -1.75
C LEU A 49 -8.48 -1.35 -0.76
N GLN A 50 -8.84 -1.22 0.49
CA GLN A 50 -7.90 -1.23 1.60
C GLN A 50 -8.04 -2.54 2.35
N VAL A 51 -6.91 -3.14 2.69
CA VAL A 51 -6.85 -4.47 3.29
C VAL A 51 -5.93 -4.41 4.48
N SER A 52 -6.36 -5.04 5.57
CA SER A 52 -5.52 -5.24 6.75
C SER A 52 -5.62 -6.66 7.28
N THR A 53 -4.61 -7.10 8.01
CA THR A 53 -4.58 -8.41 8.67
C THR A 53 -4.15 -8.23 10.13
N HIS A 54 -4.68 -9.04 11.03
CA HIS A 54 -4.39 -8.92 12.47
C HIS A 54 -4.01 -10.25 13.15
N ARG A 55 -4.01 -11.38 12.44
CA ARG A 55 -3.85 -12.70 13.08
C ARG A 55 -2.87 -13.62 12.36
N LEU A 56 -2.04 -14.26 13.18
CA LEU A 56 -0.90 -15.11 12.82
C LEU A 56 -1.29 -16.44 12.15
N ASP A 57 -2.51 -16.92 12.36
CA ASP A 57 -2.79 -18.35 12.16
C ASP A 57 -3.50 -18.70 10.83
N TYR A 58 -3.85 -17.70 10.00
CA TYR A 58 -4.72 -17.90 8.82
C TYR A 58 -4.25 -17.20 7.54
N GLU A 59 -2.93 -17.10 7.34
CA GLU A 59 -2.31 -16.39 6.21
C GLU A 59 -2.77 -16.93 4.83
N PHE A 60 -2.84 -18.24 4.69
CA PHE A 60 -3.28 -18.88 3.45
C PHE A 60 -4.74 -18.56 3.10
N ASP A 61 -5.60 -18.46 4.11
CA ASP A 61 -7.00 -18.10 3.93
C ASP A 61 -7.13 -16.62 3.57
N ALA A 62 -6.34 -15.74 4.19
CA ALA A 62 -6.29 -14.33 3.85
C ALA A 62 -5.90 -14.10 2.37
N GLN A 63 -4.84 -14.76 1.88
CA GLN A 63 -4.42 -14.61 0.48
C GLN A 63 -5.51 -15.08 -0.50
N LYS A 64 -6.13 -16.24 -0.23
CA LYS A 64 -7.24 -16.76 -1.05
C LYS A 64 -8.44 -15.83 -1.06
N GLN A 65 -8.84 -15.32 0.10
CA GLN A 65 -9.95 -14.40 0.23
C GLN A 65 -9.66 -13.07 -0.48
N LEU A 66 -8.43 -12.56 -0.38
CA LEU A 66 -8.01 -11.39 -1.15
C LEU A 66 -8.13 -11.63 -2.64
N GLN A 67 -7.59 -12.74 -3.17
CA GLN A 67 -7.71 -13.05 -4.60
C GLN A 67 -9.18 -13.21 -5.02
N ALA A 68 -10.02 -13.79 -4.18
CA ALA A 68 -11.46 -13.92 -4.45
C ALA A 68 -12.16 -12.54 -4.54
N LEU A 69 -11.81 -11.59 -3.67
CA LEU A 69 -12.28 -10.20 -3.77
C LEU A 69 -11.77 -9.52 -5.04
N LEU A 70 -10.48 -9.64 -5.32
CA LEU A 70 -9.84 -9.04 -6.50
C LEU A 70 -10.49 -9.54 -7.80
N ASN A 71 -10.84 -10.82 -7.89
CA ASN A 71 -11.51 -11.40 -9.04
C ASN A 71 -12.91 -10.82 -9.31
N ARG A 72 -13.55 -10.23 -8.28
CA ARG A 72 -14.91 -9.68 -8.34
C ARG A 72 -14.96 -8.16 -8.50
N ALA A 73 -13.79 -7.53 -8.48
CA ALA A 73 -13.63 -6.08 -8.62
C ALA A 73 -12.85 -5.78 -9.91
N PRO A 74 -13.44 -6.01 -11.11
CA PRO A 74 -12.74 -5.86 -12.39
C PRO A 74 -12.23 -4.44 -12.66
N HIS A 75 -12.79 -3.44 -11.99
CA HIS A 75 -12.43 -2.03 -12.14
C HIS A 75 -11.58 -1.48 -10.99
N LEU A 76 -11.06 -2.35 -10.12
CA LEU A 76 -10.22 -1.97 -9.00
C LEU A 76 -8.89 -1.39 -9.50
N THR A 77 -8.64 -0.11 -9.24
CA THR A 77 -7.42 0.59 -9.66
C THR A 77 -6.44 0.80 -8.51
N SER A 78 -6.91 0.80 -7.26
CA SER A 78 -6.12 1.09 -6.07
C SER A 78 -6.24 -0.04 -5.04
N LEU A 79 -5.09 -0.55 -4.61
CA LEU A 79 -4.97 -1.55 -3.55
C LEU A 79 -4.02 -1.03 -2.48
N ILE A 80 -4.48 -0.96 -1.24
CA ILE A 80 -3.71 -0.44 -0.11
C ILE A 80 -3.65 -1.52 0.97
N PHE A 81 -2.45 -1.92 1.35
CA PHE A 81 -2.19 -2.79 2.49
C PHE A 81 -1.89 -1.92 3.71
N LYS A 82 -2.73 -2.05 4.75
CA LYS A 82 -2.50 -1.44 6.07
C LYS A 82 -2.25 -2.54 7.08
N TYR A 83 -1.25 -2.41 7.94
CA TYR A 83 -0.97 -3.41 8.99
C TYR A 83 -0.80 -4.81 8.40
N TRP A 84 -0.14 -4.93 7.24
CA TRP A 84 0.17 -6.22 6.64
C TRP A 84 1.50 -6.72 7.19
N SER A 85 1.52 -6.95 8.49
CA SER A 85 2.71 -7.41 9.18
C SER A 85 2.30 -8.38 10.28
N LEU A 86 2.80 -9.61 10.17
CA LEU A 86 2.80 -10.52 11.31
C LEU A 86 4.07 -10.20 12.11
N PRO A 87 4.00 -9.99 13.43
CA PRO A 87 5.18 -9.67 14.23
C PRO A 87 6.30 -10.75 14.22
N TRP A 88 6.08 -11.88 13.54
CA TRP A 88 6.93 -13.07 13.54
C TRP A 88 7.16 -13.67 12.14
N SER A 89 6.48 -13.17 11.10
CA SER A 89 6.71 -13.62 9.73
C SER A 89 7.43 -12.51 8.97
N GLU A 90 8.52 -12.87 8.29
CA GLU A 90 9.16 -11.99 7.28
C GLU A 90 8.26 -11.82 6.04
N GLN A 91 7.01 -12.32 6.07
CA GLN A 91 6.16 -12.38 4.89
C GLN A 91 5.53 -11.01 4.64
N LYS A 92 5.93 -10.46 3.49
CA LYS A 92 5.38 -9.23 2.92
C LYS A 92 4.04 -9.51 2.22
N PRO A 93 3.29 -8.47 1.81
CA PRO A 93 2.05 -8.63 1.06
C PRO A 93 2.16 -9.62 -0.10
N PRO A 94 1.10 -10.41 -0.38
CA PRO A 94 1.13 -11.42 -1.42
C PRO A 94 1.18 -10.74 -2.79
N TYR A 95 2.38 -10.56 -3.32
CA TYR A 95 2.56 -9.94 -4.64
C TYR A 95 2.03 -10.79 -5.80
N ASP A 96 1.76 -12.07 -5.53
CA ASP A 96 1.12 -13.01 -6.46
C ASP A 96 -0.36 -12.72 -6.65
N CYS A 97 -0.99 -11.94 -5.75
CA CYS A 97 -2.36 -11.49 -5.95
C CYS A 97 -2.43 -10.57 -7.16
N PHE A 98 -3.22 -10.98 -8.16
CA PHE A 98 -3.26 -10.30 -9.45
C PHE A 98 -4.66 -9.79 -9.77
N ASN A 99 -4.73 -8.51 -10.09
CA ASN A 99 -5.83 -7.92 -10.82
C ASN A 99 -5.25 -6.93 -11.83
N LYS A 100 -5.53 -7.17 -13.12
CA LYS A 100 -4.97 -6.42 -14.25
C LYS A 100 -5.33 -4.93 -14.27
N SER A 101 -6.29 -4.49 -13.47
CA SER A 101 -6.75 -3.11 -13.41
C SER A 101 -6.04 -2.28 -12.34
N ILE A 102 -5.35 -2.94 -11.39
CA ILE A 102 -4.62 -2.24 -10.33
C ILE A 102 -3.46 -1.45 -10.95
N ARG A 103 -3.42 -0.16 -10.65
CA ARG A 103 -2.35 0.77 -11.06
C ARG A 103 -1.73 1.50 -9.87
N GLN A 104 -2.39 1.47 -8.71
CA GLN A 104 -1.92 2.13 -7.50
C GLN A 104 -1.77 1.10 -6.40
N LEU A 105 -0.60 1.07 -5.78
CA LEU A 105 -0.27 0.15 -4.70
C LEU A 105 0.22 0.94 -3.49
N GLY A 106 -0.47 0.77 -2.36
CA GLY A 106 -0.06 1.32 -1.07
C GLY A 106 0.50 0.23 -0.17
N LEU A 107 1.75 0.38 0.24
CA LEU A 107 2.53 -0.50 1.13
C LEU A 107 3.10 0.28 2.31
N GLN A 108 2.53 1.45 2.61
CA GLN A 108 2.97 2.29 3.72
C GLN A 108 2.41 1.73 5.03
N ASP A 109 2.99 0.63 5.49
CA ASP A 109 2.90 0.24 6.89
C ASP A 109 4.09 0.85 7.63
N ILE A 110 3.82 1.57 8.70
CA ILE A 110 4.81 2.40 9.36
C ILE A 110 5.80 1.54 10.17
N ASP A 111 5.37 0.34 10.54
CA ASP A 111 6.19 -0.61 11.28
C ASP A 111 7.02 -1.53 10.37
N GLN A 112 6.88 -1.43 9.03
CA GLN A 112 7.56 -2.34 8.10
C GLN A 112 8.25 -1.60 6.94
N GLU A 113 9.57 -1.64 6.96
CA GLU A 113 10.41 -1.11 5.88
C GLU A 113 10.78 -2.21 4.89
N TYR A 114 10.88 -1.85 3.62
CA TYR A 114 11.24 -2.76 2.53
C TYR A 114 12.74 -2.64 2.25
N ASN A 115 13.42 -3.79 2.33
CA ASN A 115 14.84 -3.89 1.99
C ASN A 115 15.02 -4.22 0.50
N SER A 116 16.28 -4.39 0.07
CA SER A 116 16.61 -4.67 -1.35
C SER A 116 15.96 -5.95 -1.89
N ARG A 117 15.90 -7.02 -1.08
CA ARG A 117 15.25 -8.27 -1.49
C ARG A 117 13.75 -8.05 -1.70
N ASP A 118 13.09 -7.34 -0.79
CA ASP A 118 11.65 -7.07 -0.89
C ASP A 118 11.32 -6.20 -2.11
N CYS A 119 12.11 -5.15 -2.34
CA CYS A 119 12.00 -4.28 -3.50
C CYS A 119 12.19 -5.05 -4.81
N MET A 120 13.21 -5.91 -4.89
CA MET A 120 13.41 -6.78 -6.05
C MET A 120 12.23 -7.74 -6.27
N GLN A 121 11.69 -8.36 -5.22
CA GLN A 121 10.52 -9.24 -5.35
C GLN A 121 9.30 -8.47 -5.86
N LEU A 122 9.05 -7.27 -5.32
CA LEU A 122 7.99 -6.40 -5.77
C LEU A 122 8.15 -6.03 -7.26
N CYS A 123 9.34 -5.60 -7.69
CA CYS A 123 9.62 -5.26 -9.09
C CYS A 123 9.34 -6.43 -10.06
N HIS A 124 9.63 -7.66 -9.64
CA HIS A 124 9.41 -8.85 -10.48
C HIS A 124 7.96 -9.37 -10.48
N SER A 125 7.17 -8.96 -9.49
CA SER A 125 5.78 -9.39 -9.35
C SER A 125 4.87 -8.84 -10.46
N SER A 126 3.74 -9.51 -10.68
CA SER A 126 2.75 -9.06 -11.66
C SER A 126 2.16 -7.69 -11.31
N ILE A 127 1.93 -7.43 -10.01
CA ILE A 127 1.42 -6.14 -9.55
C ILE A 127 2.46 -5.03 -9.69
N GLY A 128 3.73 -5.31 -9.37
CA GLY A 128 4.81 -4.33 -9.50
C GLY A 128 5.06 -3.93 -10.95
N LYS A 129 5.05 -4.89 -11.88
CA LYS A 129 5.24 -4.62 -13.33
C LYS A 129 4.21 -3.68 -13.93
N GLN A 130 2.98 -3.65 -13.42
CA GLN A 130 1.90 -2.79 -13.95
C GLN A 130 1.61 -1.56 -13.08
N CYS A 131 2.23 -1.47 -11.91
CA CYS A 131 2.02 -0.39 -10.97
C CYS A 131 2.54 0.92 -11.56
N GLN A 132 1.71 1.96 -11.45
CA GLN A 132 2.02 3.32 -11.89
C GLN A 132 2.22 4.26 -10.71
N VAL A 133 1.53 4.02 -9.59
CA VAL A 133 1.66 4.80 -8.37
C VAL A 133 2.00 3.86 -7.22
N LEU A 134 3.21 3.97 -6.68
CA LEU A 134 3.65 3.19 -5.53
C LEU A 134 3.79 4.10 -4.32
N ALA A 135 3.22 3.68 -3.19
CA ALA A 135 3.45 4.30 -1.90
C ALA A 135 4.11 3.26 -0.98
N ILE A 136 5.31 3.52 -0.46
CA ILE A 136 6.12 2.49 0.22
C ILE A 136 7.08 3.09 1.26
N ALA A 137 7.40 2.36 2.32
CA ALA A 137 8.50 2.66 3.22
C ALA A 137 9.70 1.76 2.92
N VAL A 138 10.90 2.31 2.76
CA VAL A 138 12.12 1.57 2.43
C VAL A 138 13.21 1.76 3.48
N GLU A 139 14.07 0.75 3.63
CA GLU A 139 15.14 0.75 4.62
C GLU A 139 16.25 1.73 4.25
N ASN A 140 16.62 1.81 2.97
CA ASN A 140 17.73 2.65 2.52
C ASN A 140 17.46 3.32 1.18
N ARG A 141 18.17 4.42 0.91
CA ARG A 141 17.97 5.22 -0.31
C ARG A 141 18.28 4.47 -1.61
N HIS A 142 19.13 3.44 -1.56
CA HIS A 142 19.41 2.59 -2.72
C HIS A 142 18.17 1.79 -3.16
N ASN A 143 17.31 1.38 -2.23
CA ASN A 143 16.05 0.71 -2.56
C ASN A 143 15.09 1.60 -3.35
N ILE A 144 15.20 2.92 -3.21
CA ILE A 144 14.43 3.88 -4.04
C ILE A 144 14.85 3.71 -5.51
N LEU A 145 16.15 3.67 -5.81
CA LEU A 145 16.65 3.49 -7.18
C LEU A 145 16.27 2.12 -7.73
N GLU A 146 16.40 1.06 -6.94
CA GLU A 146 16.00 -0.29 -7.36
C GLU A 146 14.51 -0.36 -7.78
N LEU A 147 13.63 0.34 -7.06
CA LEU A 147 12.21 0.43 -7.42
C LEU A 147 12.00 1.20 -8.73
N ILE A 148 12.67 2.34 -8.88
CA ILE A 148 12.55 3.18 -10.08
C ILE A 148 13.05 2.44 -11.33
N GLU A 149 14.20 1.79 -11.23
CA GLU A 149 14.79 1.03 -12.34
C GLU A 149 14.02 -0.25 -12.64
N GLY A 150 13.50 -0.92 -11.60
CA GLY A 150 12.80 -2.20 -11.72
C GLY A 150 11.34 -2.10 -12.17
N MET A 151 10.67 -0.98 -11.91
CA MET A 151 9.23 -0.81 -12.20
C MET A 151 9.01 0.08 -13.42
N SER A 152 9.09 -0.50 -14.62
CA SER A 152 9.05 0.24 -15.90
C SER A 152 7.78 1.04 -16.18
N ASN A 153 6.67 0.78 -15.48
CA ASN A 153 5.42 1.53 -15.61
C ASN A 153 5.21 2.57 -14.50
N LEU A 154 6.16 2.68 -13.55
CA LEU A 154 6.09 3.59 -12.43
C LEU A 154 6.13 5.04 -12.93
N ARG A 155 5.12 5.81 -12.56
CA ARG A 155 4.99 7.24 -12.85
C ARG A 155 5.07 8.09 -11.60
N THR A 156 4.72 7.49 -10.47
CA THR A 156 4.66 8.17 -9.18
C THR A 156 5.19 7.25 -8.09
N LEU A 157 6.18 7.71 -7.34
CA LEU A 157 6.71 7.01 -6.17
C LEU A 157 6.62 7.90 -4.93
N ASN A 158 5.87 7.43 -3.94
CA ASN A 158 5.64 8.08 -2.66
C ASN A 158 6.39 7.30 -1.59
N VAL A 159 7.63 7.70 -1.33
CA VAL A 159 8.55 6.93 -0.53
C VAL A 159 8.85 7.59 0.81
N VAL A 160 8.87 6.77 1.85
CA VAL A 160 9.44 7.11 3.16
C VAL A 160 10.73 6.30 3.29
N CYS A 161 11.86 6.96 3.58
CA CYS A 161 13.15 6.30 3.67
C CYS A 161 13.68 6.35 5.12
N ARG A 162 14.13 5.22 5.68
CA ARG A 162 14.63 5.17 7.07
C ARG A 162 15.96 5.91 7.24
N ASP A 163 16.86 5.77 6.27
CA ASP A 163 18.19 6.41 6.31
C ASP A 163 18.17 7.92 5.98
N ASP A 164 16.97 8.49 5.82
CA ASP A 164 16.80 9.92 5.66
C ASP A 164 17.06 10.66 6.97
N ILE A 165 18.24 11.28 7.06
CA ILE A 165 18.70 12.06 8.22
C ILE A 165 17.74 13.23 8.53
N TRP A 166 16.97 13.70 7.55
CA TRP A 166 15.96 14.74 7.75
C TRP A 166 14.93 14.35 8.82
N ARG A 167 14.61 13.05 8.93
CA ARG A 167 13.73 12.47 9.96
C ARG A 167 14.23 12.74 11.37
N MET A 168 15.55 12.64 11.61
CA MET A 168 16.13 12.78 12.95
C MET A 168 16.29 14.24 13.40
N LYS A 169 16.37 15.20 12.45
CA LYS A 169 16.64 16.60 12.77
C LYS A 169 15.39 17.39 13.18
N ASN A 170 14.21 17.04 12.67
CA ASN A 170 12.99 17.80 12.91
C ASN A 170 12.24 17.47 14.20
N GLU A 171 12.66 16.43 14.94
CA GLU A 171 12.13 16.19 16.28
C GLU A 171 12.63 17.22 17.31
N ASN A 172 13.75 17.92 17.02
CA ASN A 172 14.41 18.77 18.01
C ASN A 172 14.71 20.21 17.59
N LYS A 173 14.46 20.67 16.35
CA LYS A 173 14.63 22.11 16.01
C LYS A 173 14.05 22.50 14.66
N ILE A 174 13.21 23.54 14.69
CA ILE A 174 12.88 24.42 13.55
C ILE A 174 14.18 25.13 13.16
N SER A 175 14.98 24.53 12.29
CA SER A 175 16.08 25.26 11.66
C SER A 175 16.12 24.92 10.18
N SER A 176 15.86 25.96 9.42
CA SER A 176 15.88 26.13 7.98
C SER A 176 17.23 25.75 7.35
N SER A 177 17.62 24.46 7.37
CA SER A 177 18.74 24.00 6.56
C SER A 177 18.25 23.64 5.17
N SER A 178 18.56 24.51 4.21
CA SER A 178 18.27 24.45 2.78
C SER A 178 18.84 23.25 2.02
N ASN A 179 19.45 22.29 2.69
CA ASN A 179 20.20 21.20 2.05
C ASN A 179 19.57 19.87 2.45
N ASP A 180 18.60 19.47 1.66
CA ASP A 180 17.95 18.18 1.76
C ASP A 180 18.82 17.13 1.06
N GLU A 181 19.72 16.51 1.82
CA GLU A 181 20.72 15.57 1.31
C GLU A 181 20.11 14.45 0.45
N LEU A 182 18.92 13.94 0.84
CA LEU A 182 18.26 12.88 0.09
C LEU A 182 17.70 13.39 -1.23
N ILE A 183 17.09 14.58 -1.25
CA ILE A 183 16.63 15.20 -2.49
C ILE A 183 17.80 15.54 -3.41
N ASP A 184 18.87 16.13 -2.87
CA ASP A 184 20.09 16.46 -3.63
C ASP A 184 20.70 15.19 -4.24
N TRP A 185 20.78 14.11 -3.46
CA TRP A 185 21.25 12.80 -3.94
C TRP A 185 20.34 12.23 -5.03
N LEU A 186 19.01 12.25 -4.85
CA LEU A 186 18.07 11.77 -5.86
C LEU A 186 18.15 12.60 -7.15
N GLN A 187 18.30 13.93 -7.06
CA GLN A 187 18.47 14.81 -8.22
C GLN A 187 19.75 14.50 -8.99
N GLN A 188 20.84 14.17 -8.28
CA GLN A 188 22.10 13.74 -8.90
C GLN A 188 21.97 12.37 -9.57
N SER A 189 21.28 11.42 -8.93
CA SER A 189 21.14 10.05 -9.42
C SER A 189 20.13 9.90 -10.57
N LEU A 190 19.05 10.68 -10.58
CA LEU A 190 17.92 10.50 -11.52
C LEU A 190 17.93 11.49 -12.71
N SER A 191 18.92 12.39 -12.76
CA SER A 191 19.24 13.34 -13.84
C SER A 191 18.09 13.72 -14.79
N SER A 192 17.40 14.83 -14.51
CA SER A 192 16.41 15.53 -15.36
C SER A 192 15.11 14.83 -15.77
N ILE A 193 14.94 13.53 -15.54
CA ILE A 193 13.75 12.78 -15.97
C ILE A 193 12.61 12.91 -14.95
N CYS A 194 12.93 13.15 -13.67
CA CYS A 194 11.93 13.16 -12.61
C CYS A 194 11.76 14.50 -11.91
N THR A 195 10.51 14.82 -11.55
CA THR A 195 10.21 15.89 -10.59
C THR A 195 10.18 15.32 -9.19
N ILE A 196 10.95 15.92 -8.27
CA ILE A 196 11.06 15.46 -6.88
C ILE A 196 10.46 16.51 -5.96
N ILE A 197 9.48 16.11 -5.15
CA ILE A 197 8.78 16.98 -4.22
C ILE A 197 8.81 16.31 -2.85
N ARG A 198 9.34 17.01 -1.85
CA ARG A 198 9.14 16.63 -0.45
C ARG A 198 7.89 17.35 0.06
N HIS A 199 6.97 16.60 0.67
CA HIS A 199 5.80 17.20 1.30
C HIS A 199 6.09 17.58 2.74
N ASP A 200 5.72 18.80 3.13
CA ASP A 200 5.89 19.28 4.50
C ASP A 200 4.94 18.61 5.51
N GLU A 201 3.91 17.92 5.02
CA GLU A 201 2.91 17.25 5.85
C GLU A 201 3.52 16.05 6.58
N LEU A 202 3.60 16.17 7.91
CA LEU A 202 4.03 15.10 8.80
C LEU A 202 2.93 14.04 8.91
N ILE A 203 3.19 12.85 8.39
CA ILE A 203 2.40 11.66 8.67
C ILE A 203 2.82 11.19 10.06
N LYS A 204 1.89 11.20 11.02
CA LYS A 204 2.12 10.67 12.36
C LYS A 204 1.77 9.19 12.39
N ASP A 205 2.67 8.36 12.88
CA ASP A 205 2.36 6.97 13.18
C ASP A 205 1.63 6.82 14.52
N SER A 206 1.21 5.58 14.82
CA SER A 206 0.60 5.20 16.10
C SER A 206 1.54 5.41 17.30
N LYS A 207 2.84 5.59 17.06
CA LYS A 207 3.92 5.85 18.04
C LYS A 207 4.33 7.34 18.08
N GLN A 208 3.61 8.23 17.37
CA GLN A 208 3.88 9.66 17.22
C GLN A 208 5.16 10.04 16.45
N ASN A 209 5.84 9.11 15.79
CA ASN A 209 6.92 9.45 14.86
C ASN A 209 6.33 10.16 13.65
N CYS A 210 6.99 11.24 13.23
CA CYS A 210 6.57 12.04 12.09
C CYS A 210 7.39 11.68 10.85
N PHE A 211 6.72 11.39 9.74
CA PHE A 211 7.35 11.06 8.46
C PHE A 211 6.92 12.03 7.39
N GLN A 212 7.83 12.39 6.49
CA GLN A 212 7.50 13.15 5.29
C GLN A 212 7.74 12.29 4.06
N PRO A 213 6.69 12.03 3.25
CA PRO A 213 6.86 11.29 2.02
C PRO A 213 7.59 12.15 0.98
N ILE A 214 8.49 11.52 0.24
CA ILE A 214 9.06 12.06 -0.99
C ILE A 214 8.21 11.56 -2.15
N HIS A 215 7.72 12.49 -2.95
CA HIS A 215 6.92 12.27 -4.14
C HIS A 215 7.81 12.45 -5.37
N LEU A 216 8.03 11.38 -6.12
CA LEU A 216 8.77 11.38 -7.38
C LEU A 216 7.79 11.20 -8.53
N TRP A 217 7.91 12.02 -9.57
CA TRP A 217 7.12 11.93 -10.81
C TRP A 217 8.03 11.63 -12.00
N PHE A 218 7.71 10.62 -12.81
CA PHE A 218 8.47 10.16 -13.97
C PHE A 218 7.65 10.27 -15.27
#